data_AF-A0A239PC77-F1
#
_entry.id   AF-A0A239PC77-F1
#
_cell.length_a   1.000
_cell.length_b   1.000
_cell.length_c   1.000
_cell.angle_alpha   90.00
_cell.angle_beta   90.00
_cell.angle_gamma   90.00
#
_symmetry.space_group_name_H-M   'P 1'
#
loop_
_entity.id
_entity.type
_entity.pdbx_description
1 polymer ?
#
loop_
_entity_poly.entity_id
_entity_poly.type
_entity_poly.pdbx_seq_one_letter_code
_entity_poly.pdbx_strand_id
1 'polypeptide(L)' 'MGLDWISVFRAGDGNDAYLTYAYTGGQIEGRLSIGPGGIGDWPLPPGRYVVRLLPDDGLRDVAESEPFTVRK' A
#
# COMPACT_ATOMS: atom_id res chain seq x y z
N MET A 1 -16.48 10.87 2.85
CA MET A 1 -15.26 11.63 2.49
C MET A 1 -14.10 10.98 3.23
N GLY A 2 -13.00 10.67 2.54
CA GLY A 2 -11.86 9.93 3.12
C GLY A 2 -11.63 8.54 2.53
N LEU A 3 -11.98 8.34 1.25
CA LEU A 3 -11.75 7.09 0.52
C LEU A 3 -10.35 7.02 -0.12
N ASP A 4 -9.48 7.98 0.20
CA ASP A 4 -8.06 7.86 -0.16
C ASP A 4 -7.47 6.68 0.59
N TRP A 5 -6.66 5.89 -0.09
CA TRP A 5 -6.15 4.64 0.43
C TRP A 5 -4.68 4.43 0.08
N ILE A 6 -4.01 3.68 0.94
CA ILE A 6 -2.63 3.26 0.76
C ILE A 6 -2.57 1.75 0.62
N SER A 7 -1.63 1.29 -0.21
CA SER A 7 -1.48 -0.12 -0.51
C SER A 7 -0.04 -0.49 -0.86
N VAL A 8 0.27 -1.79 -0.73
CA VAL A 8 1.53 -2.40 -1.15
C VAL A 8 1.35 -3.07 -2.50
N PHE A 9 2.32 -2.86 -3.39
CA PHE A 9 2.40 -3.45 -4.72
C PHE A 9 3.76 -4.11 -4.90
N ARG A 10 3.85 -5.15 -5.72
CA ARG A 10 5.17 -5.54 -6.25
C ARG A 10 5.67 -4.41 -7.15
N ALA A 11 6.96 -4.14 -7.08
CA ALA A 11 7.54 -3.05 -7.86
C ALA A 11 7.39 -3.33 -9.36
N GLY A 12 6.73 -2.41 -10.07
CA GLY A 12 6.45 -2.51 -11.50
C GLY A 12 5.05 -3.03 -11.86
N ASP A 13 4.29 -3.56 -10.90
CA ASP A 13 2.91 -4.00 -11.14
C ASP A 13 1.95 -2.80 -11.29
N GLY A 14 0.81 -3.04 -11.93
CA GLY A 14 -0.30 -2.08 -12.04
C GLY A 14 -1.04 -1.87 -10.71
N ASN A 15 -1.83 -0.80 -10.62
CA ASN A 15 -2.58 -0.45 -9.40
C ASN A 15 -3.78 -1.36 -9.13
N ASP A 16 -4.21 -2.14 -10.11
CA ASP A 16 -5.22 -3.21 -9.97
C ASP A 16 -4.68 -4.47 -9.25
N ALA A 17 -3.36 -4.59 -9.11
CA ALA A 17 -2.69 -5.71 -8.46
C ALA A 17 -2.28 -5.42 -7.00
N TYR A 18 -3.09 -4.63 -6.28
CA TYR A 18 -2.83 -4.29 -4.88
C TYR A 18 -2.85 -5.54 -3.98
N LEU A 19 -1.90 -5.63 -3.04
CA LEU A 19 -1.76 -6.80 -2.15
C LEU A 19 -2.55 -6.66 -0.85
N THR A 20 -2.83 -5.42 -0.44
CA THR A 20 -3.54 -5.06 0.79
C THR A 20 -4.09 -3.65 0.64
N TYR A 21 -4.89 -3.15 1.56
CA TYR A 21 -5.27 -1.74 1.55
C TYR A 21 -5.67 -1.24 2.94
N ALA A 22 -5.48 0.06 3.16
CA ALA A 22 -6.14 0.80 4.23
C ALA A 22 -6.53 2.18 3.74
N TYR A 23 -7.71 2.64 4.14
CA TYR A 23 -8.09 4.03 3.98
C TYR A 23 -7.28 4.91 4.93
N THR A 24 -6.91 6.10 4.46
CA THR A 24 -6.26 7.14 5.27
C THR A 24 -7.24 7.80 6.24
N GLY A 25 -8.55 7.64 6.01
CA GLY A 25 -9.59 8.33 6.76
C GLY A 25 -9.56 9.85 6.56
N GLY A 26 -8.91 10.34 5.49
CA GLY A 26 -8.73 11.77 5.24
C GLY A 26 -7.71 12.44 6.18
N GLN A 27 -6.91 11.67 6.90
CA GLN A 27 -5.83 12.22 7.72
C GLN A 27 -4.70 12.74 6.84
N ILE A 28 -4.21 13.95 7.14
CA ILE A 28 -3.09 14.58 6.44
C ILE A 28 -1.76 13.89 6.81
N GLU A 29 -1.67 13.38 8.03
CA GLU A 29 -0.52 12.66 8.56
C GLU A 29 -0.98 11.45 9.38
N GLY A 30 -0.17 10.40 9.40
CA GLY A 30 -0.52 9.18 10.12
C GLY A 30 0.46 8.05 9.88
N ARG A 31 0.21 6.93 10.55
CA ARG A 31 0.99 5.70 10.43
C ARG A 31 0.05 4.50 10.31
N LEU A 32 0.43 3.57 9.45
CA LEU A 32 -0.14 2.23 9.34
C LEU A 32 0.96 1.18 9.57
N SER A 33 0.57 0.03 10.12
CA SER A 33 1.42 -1.17 10.13
C SER A 33 0.87 -2.21 9.14
N ILE A 34 1.74 -2.75 8.30
CA ILE A 34 1.47 -3.93 7.47
C ILE A 34 2.14 -5.11 8.17
N GLY A 35 1.39 -6.16 8.51
CA GLY A 35 1.94 -7.30 9.25
C GLY A 35 0.94 -8.07 10.10
N PRO A 36 1.42 -8.97 10.99
CA PRO A 36 0.56 -9.72 11.90
C PRO A 36 -0.17 -8.74 12.83
N GLY A 37 -1.50 -8.65 12.71
CA GLY A 37 -2.33 -7.67 13.42
C GLY A 37 -2.46 -6.30 12.75
N GLY A 38 -1.88 -6.13 11.56
CA GLY A 38 -2.10 -5.00 10.66
C GLY A 38 -3.05 -5.36 9.51
N ILE A 39 -2.87 -4.72 8.35
CA ILE A 39 -3.63 -5.03 7.14
C ILE A 39 -2.93 -6.06 6.23
N GLY A 40 -3.72 -6.86 5.52
CA GLY A 40 -3.27 -7.76 4.45
C GLY A 40 -2.66 -9.08 4.91
N ASP A 41 -2.29 -9.89 3.92
CA ASP A 41 -1.61 -11.16 4.17
C ASP A 41 -0.16 -10.94 4.57
N TRP A 42 0.30 -11.69 5.58
CA TRP A 42 1.66 -11.63 6.10
C TRP A 42 2.21 -13.02 6.45
N PRO A 43 3.53 -13.29 6.24
CA PRO A 43 4.52 -12.41 5.63
C PRO A 43 4.32 -12.27 4.12
N LEU A 44 4.66 -11.09 3.60
CA LEU A 44 4.79 -10.93 2.16
C LEU A 44 5.87 -11.89 1.64
N PRO A 45 5.65 -12.58 0.50
CA PRO A 45 6.69 -13.37 -0.12
C PRO A 45 7.95 -12.53 -0.38
N PRO A 46 9.16 -13.12 -0.38
CA PRO A 46 10.37 -12.41 -0.76
C PRO A 46 10.23 -11.74 -2.14
N GLY A 47 10.64 -10.49 -2.24
CA GLY A 47 10.43 -9.67 -3.44
C GLY A 47 10.72 -8.19 -3.23
N ARG A 48 10.57 -7.41 -4.31
CA ARG A 48 10.70 -5.95 -4.30
C ARG A 48 9.31 -5.33 -4.40
N TYR A 49 9.04 -4.35 -3.55
CA TYR A 49 7.72 -3.76 -3.37
C TYR A 49 7.81 -2.24 -3.29
N VAL A 50 6.66 -1.59 -3.51
CA VAL A 50 6.44 -0.16 -3.32
C VAL A 50 5.14 0.04 -2.55
N VAL A 51 5.02 1.16 -1.85
CA VAL A 51 3.75 1.64 -1.29
C VAL A 51 3.25 2.77 -2.17
N ARG A 52 1.95 2.78 -2.50
CA ARG A 52 1.32 3.87 -3.25
C ARG A 52 0.16 4.48 -2.47
N LEU A 53 -0.07 5.78 -2.70
CA LEU A 53 -1.25 6.52 -2.24
C LEU A 53 -2.19 6.75 -3.42
N LEU A 54 -3.43 6.31 -3.28
CA LEU A 54 -4.47 6.34 -4.30
C LEU A 54 -5.69 7.13 -3.79
N PRO A 55 -6.12 8.21 -4.46
CA PRO A 55 -7.24 9.01 -3.99
C PRO A 55 -8.61 8.39 -4.34
N ASP A 56 -9.60 8.68 -3.49
CA ASP A 56 -11.04 8.53 -3.74
C ASP A 56 -11.49 7.17 -4.31
N ASP A 57 -11.04 6.07 -3.70
CA ASP A 57 -11.31 4.68 -4.14
C ASP A 57 -10.88 4.37 -5.60
N GLY A 58 -10.07 5.26 -6.17
CA GLY A 58 -9.57 5.14 -7.54
C GLY A 58 -8.29 4.31 -7.62
N LEU A 59 -7.91 3.98 -8.86
CA LEU A 59 -6.67 3.26 -9.18
C LEU A 59 -5.58 4.16 -9.78
N ARG A 60 -5.74 5.48 -9.70
CA ARG A 60 -4.70 6.44 -10.09
C ARG A 60 -3.93 6.84 -8.86
N ASP A 61 -2.67 6.43 -8.76
CA ASP A 61 -1.81 6.86 -7.68
C ASP A 61 -1.38 8.33 -7.85
N VAL A 62 -1.08 8.97 -6.72
CA VAL A 62 -0.54 10.34 -6.65
C VAL A 62 0.82 10.40 -5.96
N ALA A 63 1.25 9.28 -5.39
CA ALA A 63 2.58 9.12 -4.80
C ALA A 63 2.95 7.63 -4.78
N GLU A 64 4.25 7.37 -4.96
CA GLU A 64 4.88 6.07 -4.82
C GLU A 64 6.08 6.23 -3.88
N SER A 65 6.30 5.26 -3.00
CA SER A 65 7.47 5.22 -2.13
C SER A 65 8.72 4.80 -2.88
N GLU A 66 9.89 5.05 -2.28
CA GLU A 66 11.09 4.31 -2.67
C GLU A 66 10.85 2.78 -2.52
N PRO A 67 11.40 1.97 -3.42
CA PRO A 67 11.18 0.54 -3.40
C PRO A 67 11.96 -0.14 -2.28
N PHE A 68 11.32 -1.11 -1.62
CA PHE A 68 11.90 -1.88 -0.54
C PHE A 68 11.92 -3.38 -0.86
N THR A 69 12.78 -4.14 -0.18
CA THR A 69 12.94 -5.59 -0.40
C THR A 69 12.51 -6.37 0.83
N VAL A 70 11.62 -7.34 0.65
CA VAL A 70 11.33 -8.37 1.64
C VAL A 70 12.26 -9.55 1.40
N ARG A 71 13.00 -9.96 2.43
CA ARG A 71 13.94 -11.08 2.42
C ARG A 71 13.43 -12.19 3.34
N LYS A 72 13.94 -13.41 3.14
CA LYS A 72 13.73 -14.51 4.09
C LYS A 72 14.46 -14.27 5.39
#